data_AF-A0AB36F432-F1
#
_entry.id   AF-A0AB36F432-F1
#
_cell.length_a   1.000
_cell.length_b   1.000
_cell.length_c   1.000
_cell.angle_alpha   90.00
_cell.angle_beta   90.00
_cell.angle_gamma   90.00
#
_symmetry.space_group_name_H-M   'P 1'
#
loop_
_entity.id
_entity.type
_entity.pdbx_description
1 polymer ?
#
loop_
_entity_poly.entity_id
_entity_poly.type
_entity_poly.pdbx_seq_one_letter_code
_entity_poly.pdbx_strand_id
1 'polypeptide(L)'
;MAMTKTSKTGIQCRELTVAEIRDWLKSMEARAVEPDLVRDSLLPDFTLDDLERMTNATAEQLGGMTPSELRELGEDCKAVNPDFFDLRERIGEAGRQVLVRLSGDLNETPPA
;
A
#
# COMPACT_ATOMS: atom_id res chain seq x y z
N MET A 1 9.72 -2.13 21.85
CA MET A 1 9.47 -3.43 21.19
C MET A 1 8.48 -3.15 20.08
N ALA A 2 8.70 -3.68 18.88
CA ALA A 2 7.78 -3.48 17.75
C ALA A 2 6.40 -4.05 18.10
N MET A 3 5.33 -3.34 17.77
CA MET A 3 3.96 -3.82 18.01
C MET A 3 3.67 -5.03 17.11
N THR A 4 2.99 -6.05 17.64
CA THR A 4 2.55 -7.23 16.89
C THR A 4 1.12 -7.59 17.24
N LYS A 5 0.39 -8.15 16.27
CA LYS A 5 -1.00 -8.60 16.42
C LYS A 5 -1.24 -9.85 15.58
N THR A 6 -1.90 -10.86 16.13
CA THR A 6 -2.32 -12.04 15.36
C THR A 6 -3.75 -11.82 14.84
N SER A 7 -3.94 -11.98 13.54
CA SER A 7 -5.25 -11.90 12.88
C SER A 7 -6.09 -13.15 13.12
N LYS A 8 -7.39 -13.09 12.78
CA LYS A 8 -8.30 -14.24 12.89
C LYS A 8 -7.86 -15.46 12.06
N THR A 9 -7.15 -15.24 10.96
CA THR A 9 -6.63 -16.30 10.08
C THR A 9 -5.28 -16.86 10.56
N GLY A 10 -4.77 -16.40 11.71
CA GLY A 10 -3.50 -16.84 12.28
C GLY A 10 -2.26 -16.15 11.70
N ILE A 11 -2.44 -15.23 10.76
CA ILE A 11 -1.35 -14.41 10.20
C ILE A 11 -0.94 -13.35 11.23
N GLN A 12 0.36 -13.21 11.48
CA GLN A 12 0.91 -12.19 12.37
C GLN A 12 1.17 -10.91 11.60
N CYS A 13 0.58 -9.81 12.08
CA CYS A 13 0.87 -8.45 11.69
C CYS A 13 1.95 -7.89 12.61
N ARG A 14 2.88 -7.12 12.06
CA ARG A 14 3.94 -6.45 12.81
C ARG A 14 4.10 -5.01 12.37
N GLU A 15 4.64 -4.21 13.27
CA GLU A 15 5.00 -2.83 13.00
C GLU A 15 6.19 -2.77 12.02
N LEU A 16 6.09 -1.88 11.05
CA LEU A 16 7.15 -1.56 10.12
C LEU A 16 8.11 -0.55 10.75
N THR A 17 9.40 -0.82 10.62
CA THR A 17 10.43 0.16 10.96
C THR A 17 10.49 1.26 9.90
N VAL A 18 11.01 2.42 10.27
CA VAL A 18 11.24 3.53 9.32
C VAL A 18 12.16 3.11 8.15
N ALA A 19 13.08 2.19 8.38
CA ALA A 19 13.93 1.65 7.31
C ALA A 19 13.10 0.87 6.28
N GLU A 20 12.18 0.01 6.74
CA GLU A 20 11.29 -0.77 5.88
C GLU A 20 10.28 0.11 5.14
N ILE A 21 9.75 1.15 5.79
CA ILE A 21 8.87 2.13 5.13
C ILE A 21 9.63 2.87 4.01
N ARG A 22 10.90 3.21 4.24
CA ARG A 22 11.74 3.81 3.19
C ARG A 22 11.99 2.86 2.03
N ASP A 23 12.24 1.58 2.32
CA ASP A 23 12.48 0.58 1.28
C ASP A 23 11.20 0.22 0.51
N TRP A 24 10.04 0.26 1.17
CA TRP A 24 8.73 0.24 0.52
C TRP A 24 8.60 1.39 -0.49
N LEU A 25 8.90 2.63 -0.09
CA LEU A 25 8.79 3.79 -0.99
C LEU A 25 9.69 3.64 -2.22
N LYS A 26 10.94 3.19 -2.04
CA LYS A 26 11.85 2.90 -3.16
C LYS A 26 11.32 1.80 -4.09
N SER A 27 10.60 0.81 -3.55
CA SER A 27 10.07 -0.27 -4.36
C SER A 27 9.00 0.21 -5.35
N MET A 28 8.28 1.29 -5.03
CA MET A 28 7.32 1.91 -5.95
C MET A 28 7.98 2.51 -7.20
N GLU A 29 9.25 2.90 -7.11
CA GLU A 29 10.01 3.47 -8.24
C GLU A 29 10.60 2.38 -9.16
N ALA A 30 10.73 1.15 -8.66
CA ALA A 30 11.40 0.06 -9.37
C ALA A 30 10.50 -0.54 -10.47
N ARG A 31 10.65 -0.06 -11.71
CA ARG A 31 9.94 -0.54 -12.93
C ARG A 31 10.39 -1.92 -13.44
N ALA A 32 10.36 -2.97 -12.62
CA ALA A 32 11.02 -4.23 -12.99
C ALA A 32 10.12 -5.47 -13.22
N VAL A 33 8.81 -5.40 -12.97
CA VAL A 33 7.91 -6.56 -13.16
C VAL A 33 6.70 -6.15 -14.01
N GLU A 34 6.19 -7.07 -14.82
CA GLU A 34 4.88 -6.89 -15.44
C GLU A 34 3.85 -6.56 -14.34
N PRO A 35 3.04 -5.49 -14.51
CA PRO A 35 2.12 -5.07 -13.47
C PRO A 35 1.06 -6.15 -13.22
N ASP A 36 0.96 -6.62 -11.98
CA ASP A 36 -0.11 -7.52 -11.55
C ASP A 36 -1.28 -6.67 -11.05
N LEU A 37 -2.21 -6.37 -11.96
CA LEU A 37 -3.34 -5.50 -11.67
C LEU A 37 -4.20 -6.01 -10.50
N VAL A 38 -4.25 -7.31 -10.26
CA VAL A 38 -5.00 -7.85 -9.12
C VAL A 38 -4.25 -7.55 -7.83
N ARG A 39 -2.95 -7.85 -7.77
CA ARG A 39 -2.14 -7.56 -6.58
C ARG A 39 -2.08 -6.06 -6.26
N ASP A 40 -2.04 -5.24 -7.30
CA ASP A 40 -1.83 -3.80 -7.21
C ASP A 40 -3.12 -3.01 -6.97
N SER A 41 -4.28 -3.52 -7.42
CA SER A 41 -5.53 -2.74 -7.46
C SER A 41 -6.76 -3.43 -6.88
N LEU A 42 -6.67 -4.68 -6.43
CA LEU A 42 -7.82 -5.41 -5.86
C LEU A 42 -8.46 -4.69 -4.67
N LEU A 43 -7.64 -4.04 -3.86
CA LEU A 43 -8.06 -3.34 -2.64
C LEU A 43 -7.71 -1.85 -2.76
N PRO A 44 -8.61 -0.95 -2.33
CA PRO A 44 -8.43 0.49 -2.53
C PRO A 44 -7.34 1.09 -1.63
N ASP A 45 -7.15 0.54 -0.44
CA ASP A 45 -6.36 1.18 0.61
C ASP A 45 -4.91 0.66 0.67
N PHE A 46 -4.66 -0.58 0.23
CA PHE A 46 -3.36 -1.26 0.28
C PHE A 46 -3.27 -2.34 -0.80
N THR A 47 -2.07 -2.77 -1.15
CA THR A 47 -1.78 -3.84 -2.10
C THR A 47 -1.44 -5.15 -1.38
N LEU A 48 -1.40 -6.25 -2.12
CA LEU A 48 -0.93 -7.52 -1.56
C LEU A 48 0.55 -7.46 -1.15
N ASP A 49 1.37 -6.70 -1.89
CA ASP A 49 2.78 -6.47 -1.55
C ASP A 49 2.96 -5.69 -0.23
N ASP A 50 2.04 -4.78 0.09
CA ASP A 50 2.06 -4.10 1.38
C ASP A 50 1.83 -5.08 2.53
N LEU A 51 0.85 -5.99 2.39
CA LEU A 51 0.54 -7.00 3.39
C LEU A 51 1.74 -7.93 3.64
N GLU A 52 2.46 -8.35 2.59
CA GLU A 52 3.65 -9.20 2.73
C GLU A 52 4.77 -8.53 3.54
N ARG A 53 4.87 -7.20 3.49
CA ARG A 53 5.91 -6.46 4.23
C ARG A 53 5.61 -6.41 5.72
N MET A 54 4.34 -6.23 6.07
CA MET A 54 3.90 -6.04 7.46
C MET A 54 3.33 -7.30 8.11
N THR A 55 3.33 -8.42 7.40
CA THR A 55 2.89 -9.72 7.93
C THR A 55 3.94 -10.80 7.76
N ASN A 56 3.68 -11.98 8.33
CA ASN A 56 4.45 -13.20 8.06
C ASN A 56 3.79 -14.09 6.97
N ALA A 57 2.81 -13.57 6.23
CA ALA A 57 2.12 -14.32 5.19
C ALA A 57 2.97 -14.45 3.92
N THR A 58 2.87 -15.58 3.23
CA THR A 58 3.44 -15.77 1.89
C THR A 58 2.47 -15.27 0.82
N ALA A 59 2.99 -14.97 -0.38
CA ALA A 59 2.19 -14.62 -1.55
C ALA A 59 1.11 -15.68 -1.86
N GLU A 60 1.42 -16.97 -1.67
CA GLU A 60 0.48 -18.08 -1.86
C GLU A 60 -0.64 -18.06 -0.83
N GLN A 61 -0.33 -17.76 0.44
CA GLN A 61 -1.35 -17.64 1.49
C GLN A 61 -2.29 -16.48 1.19
N LEU A 62 -1.77 -15.31 0.81
CA LEU A 62 -2.57 -14.15 0.46
C LEU A 62 -3.40 -14.38 -0.81
N GLY A 63 -2.82 -15.04 -1.82
CA GLY A 63 -3.52 -15.40 -3.07
C GLY A 63 -4.64 -16.41 -2.89
N GLY A 64 -4.61 -17.21 -1.81
CA GLY A 64 -5.69 -18.12 -1.43
C GLY A 64 -6.81 -17.46 -0.62
N MET A 65 -6.62 -16.23 -0.14
CA MET A 65 -7.62 -15.51 0.65
C MET A 65 -8.66 -14.82 -0.23
N THR A 66 -9.89 -14.75 0.27
CA THR A 66 -10.93 -13.94 -0.35
C THR A 66 -10.69 -12.44 -0.11
N PRO A 67 -11.23 -11.54 -0.96
CA PRO A 67 -11.12 -10.09 -0.73
C PRO A 67 -11.66 -9.63 0.64
N SER A 68 -12.66 -10.32 1.21
CA SER A 68 -13.18 -10.00 2.53
C SER A 68 -12.20 -10.37 3.65
N GLU A 69 -11.55 -11.52 3.56
CA GLU A 69 -10.51 -11.90 4.52
C GLU A 69 -9.28 -10.99 4.43
N LEU A 70 -8.91 -10.57 3.21
CA LEU A 70 -7.83 -9.61 3.00
C LEU A 70 -8.15 -8.24 3.62
N ARG A 71 -9.40 -7.78 3.52
CA ARG A 71 -9.85 -6.56 4.21
C ARG A 71 -9.75 -6.69 5.72
N GLU A 72 -10.19 -7.81 6.29
CA GLU A 72 -10.07 -8.04 7.73
C GLU A 72 -8.60 -8.04 8.19
N LEU A 73 -7.72 -8.71 7.44
CA LEU A 73 -6.28 -8.70 7.71
C LEU A 73 -5.69 -7.28 7.58
N GLY A 74 -6.15 -6.51 6.60
CA GLY A 74 -5.76 -5.11 6.42
C GLY A 74 -6.11 -4.22 7.61
N GLU A 75 -7.30 -4.40 8.20
CA GLU A 75 -7.69 -3.66 9.42
C GLU A 75 -6.79 -4.03 10.61
N ASP A 76 -6.44 -5.31 10.75
CA ASP A 76 -5.50 -5.76 11.78
C ASP A 76 -4.10 -5.16 11.56
N CYS A 77 -3.65 -5.12 10.32
CA CYS A 77 -2.40 -4.50 9.91
C CYS A 77 -2.38 -2.98 10.18
N LYS A 78 -3.48 -2.29 9.87
CA LYS A 78 -3.66 -0.85 10.08
C LYS A 78 -3.67 -0.47 11.56
N ALA A 79 -4.27 -1.29 12.41
CA ALA A 79 -4.21 -1.10 13.86
C ALA A 79 -2.78 -1.18 14.41
N VAL A 80 -1.89 -1.93 13.76
CA VAL A 80 -0.48 -2.06 14.14
C VAL A 80 0.41 -0.99 13.48
N ASN A 81 0.03 -0.50 12.28
CA ASN A 81 0.86 0.39 11.46
C ASN A 81 0.17 1.73 11.11
N PRO A 82 -0.46 2.46 12.05
CA PRO A 82 -1.27 3.63 11.72
C PRO A 82 -0.47 4.69 10.94
N ASP A 83 0.76 4.98 11.33
CA ASP A 83 1.62 5.98 10.70
C ASP A 83 2.01 5.62 9.25
N PHE A 84 2.13 4.33 8.92
CA PHE A 84 2.40 3.88 7.55
C PHE A 84 1.21 4.17 6.62
N PHE A 85 -0.01 3.84 7.06
CA PHE A 85 -1.22 4.08 6.28
C PHE A 85 -1.47 5.59 6.10
N ASP A 86 -1.27 6.36 7.16
CA ASP A 86 -1.32 7.82 7.14
C ASP A 86 -0.31 8.42 6.14
N LEU A 87 0.93 7.93 6.14
CA LEU A 87 1.96 8.38 5.20
C LEU A 87 1.57 8.04 3.75
N ARG A 88 1.11 6.81 3.51
CA ARG A 88 0.66 6.35 2.18
C ARG A 88 -0.46 7.24 1.64
N GLU A 89 -1.45 7.57 2.46
CA GLU A 89 -2.54 8.48 2.07
C GLU A 89 -2.00 9.87 1.70
N ARG A 90 -1.11 10.43 2.51
CA ARG A 90 -0.47 11.73 2.23
C ARG A 90 0.32 11.72 0.92
N ILE A 91 1.06 10.65 0.63
CA ILE A 91 1.81 10.48 -0.63
C ILE A 91 0.84 10.37 -1.82
N GLY A 92 -0.24 9.59 -1.68
CA GLY A 92 -1.26 9.45 -2.71
C GLY A 92 -1.96 10.79 -3.03
N GLU A 93 -2.28 11.57 -2.00
CA GLU A 93 -2.85 12.91 -2.16
C GLU A 93 -1.86 13.88 -2.82
N ALA A 94 -0.60 13.88 -2.41
CA ALA A 94 0.43 14.70 -3.05
C ALA A 94 0.57 14.37 -4.54
N GLY A 95 0.54 13.08 -4.91
CA GLY A 95 0.54 12.63 -6.30
C GLY A 95 -0.66 13.12 -7.10
N ARG A 96 -1.87 13.05 -6.53
CA ARG A 96 -3.09 13.59 -7.16
C ARG A 96 -3.01 15.10 -7.40
N GLN A 97 -2.53 15.87 -6.42
CA GLN A 97 -2.37 17.32 -6.56
C GLN A 97 -1.39 17.70 -7.68
N VAL A 98 -0.29 16.95 -7.82
CA VAL A 98 0.67 17.13 -8.92
C VAL A 98 -0.01 16.85 -10.28
N LEU A 99 -0.77 15.76 -10.39
CA LEU A 99 -1.48 15.44 -11.64
C LEU A 99 -2.53 16.49 -12.02
N VAL A 100 -3.27 17.01 -11.04
CA VAL A 100 -4.25 18.09 -11.26
C VAL A 100 -3.56 19.35 -11.78
N ARG A 101 -2.44 19.75 -11.18
CA ARG A 101 -1.66 20.91 -11.62
C ARG A 101 -1.17 20.74 -13.07
N LEU A 102 -0.56 19.60 -13.38
CA LEU A 102 -0.05 19.32 -14.72
C LEU A 102 -1.17 19.30 -15.77
N SER A 103 -2.36 18.83 -15.40
CA SER A 103 -3.52 18.80 -16.29
C SER A 103 -4.11 20.21 -16.52
N GLY A 104 -4.07 21.07 -15.51
CA GLY A 104 -4.47 22.47 -15.62
C GLY A 104 -3.55 23.28 -16.55
N ASP A 105 -2.24 23.09 -16.41
CA ASP A 105 -1.22 23.74 -17.24
C ASP A 105 -1.35 23.37 -18.74
N LEU A 106 -1.84 22.16 -19.06
CA LEU A 106 -2.07 21.72 -20.45
C LEU A 106 -3.33 22.33 -21.10
N ASN A 107 -4.24 22.92 -20.32
CA ASN A 107 -5.51 23.45 -20.81
C ASN A 107 -5.47 24.97 -21.09
N GLU A 108 -4.36 25.64 -20.79
CA GLU A 108 -4.16 27.05 -21.17
C GLU A 108 -3.81 27.14 -22.67
N THR A 109 -4.76 27.57 -23.49
CA THR A 109 -4.54 27.82 -24.92
C THR A 109 -3.61 29.05 -25.07
N PRO A 110 -2.58 29.03 -25.94
CA PRO A 110 -1.71 30.19 -26.15
C PRO A 110 -2.53 31.41 -26.57
N PRO A 111 -2.17 32.64 -26.14
CA PRO A 111 -2.83 33.85 -26.61
C PRO A 111 -2.66 33.98 -28.14
N ALA A 112 -3.77 34.28 -28.82
CA ALA A 112 -3.87 34.47 -30.27
C ALA A 112 -3.11 35.72 -30.76
#